data_AF-A0A090LB13-F1
#
_entry.id   AF-A0A090LB13-F1
#
_cell.length_a   1.000
_cell.length_b   1.000
_cell.length_c   1.000
_cell.angle_alpha   90.00
_cell.angle_beta   90.00
_cell.angle_gamma   90.00
#
_symmetry.space_group_name_H-M   'P 1'
#
loop_
_entity.id
_entity.type
_entity.pdbx_description
1 polymer ?
#
loop_
_entity_poly.entity_id
_entity_poly.type
_entity_poly.pdbx_seq_one_letter_code
_entity_poly.pdbx_strand_id
1 'polypeptide(L)'
;MYSEIMDDSEDKQLVEPDSSDNNNNNEDFYSLKLVDLDSRCSPYDLLRFSNSNGLNPYFVDSFSEGIGIIAFRKMNDLRKFIEVLNTTPAIPLLMGGLTFFSIDGTEKKGRKRKSVIDESNSSSKHFKQDC
;
A
#
# COMPACT_ATOMS: atom_id res chain seq x y z
N MET A 1 -18.92 83.56 -7.61
CA MET A 1 -18.01 84.03 -6.55
C MET A 1 -18.12 83.04 -5.39
N TYR A 2 -17.02 82.34 -5.09
CA TYR A 2 -16.74 81.48 -3.91
C TYR A 2 -17.64 80.23 -3.72
N SER A 3 -17.20 79.02 -3.34
CA SER A 3 -15.88 78.42 -3.12
C SER A 3 -16.06 76.90 -2.97
N GLU A 4 -15.02 76.14 -3.32
CA GLU A 4 -14.81 74.72 -3.02
C GLU A 4 -14.64 74.46 -1.51
N ILE A 5 -15.10 73.29 -1.03
CA ILE A 5 -14.57 72.47 0.09
C ILE A 5 -15.07 71.03 -0.20
N MET A 6 -14.32 70.11 -0.81
CA MET A 6 -13.23 69.24 -0.30
C MET A 6 -13.57 68.38 0.94
N ASP A 7 -13.70 67.08 0.66
CA ASP A 7 -13.14 65.94 1.42
C ASP A 7 -13.81 65.44 2.72
N ASP A 8 -13.68 64.12 2.87
CA ASP A 8 -13.67 63.35 4.12
C ASP A 8 -14.99 62.75 4.66
N SER A 9 -15.28 61.51 4.26
CA SER A 9 -15.38 60.43 5.25
C SER A 9 -15.52 59.08 4.56
N GLU A 10 -14.47 58.30 4.78
CA GLU A 10 -14.20 56.96 4.27
C GLU A 10 -15.36 55.98 4.49
N ASP A 11 -15.48 55.08 3.51
CA ASP A 11 -16.36 53.93 3.54
C ASP A 11 -16.19 53.12 4.84
N LYS A 12 -17.34 52.71 5.33
CA LYS A 12 -17.54 52.02 6.60
C LYS A 12 -16.71 50.73 6.67
N GLN A 13 -15.93 50.63 7.75
CA GLN A 13 -15.89 49.48 8.69
C GLN A 13 -16.92 48.38 8.37
N LEU A 14 -16.63 47.09 8.33
CA LEU A 14 -15.55 46.29 8.93
C LEU A 14 -15.25 45.13 7.98
N VAL A 15 -13.99 44.96 7.60
CA VAL A 15 -13.48 43.66 7.20
C VAL A 15 -13.32 42.88 8.50
N GLU A 16 -14.29 42.01 8.82
CA GLU A 16 -14.03 40.99 9.83
C GLU A 16 -12.87 40.12 9.31
N PRO A 17 -11.79 39.96 10.09
CA PRO A 17 -10.85 38.88 9.83
C PRO A 17 -11.56 37.64 10.35
N ASP A 18 -12.46 37.08 9.54
CA ASP A 18 -12.99 35.76 9.83
C ASP A 18 -11.83 34.78 9.68
N SER A 19 -11.23 34.56 10.85
CA SER A 19 -11.02 33.25 11.40
C SER A 19 -10.31 32.32 10.44
N SER A 20 -9.02 32.18 10.73
CA SER A 20 -8.27 30.96 10.56
C SER A 20 -9.08 29.70 10.97
N ASP A 21 -9.96 29.23 10.10
CA ASP A 21 -10.35 27.83 10.07
C ASP A 21 -9.42 27.13 9.09
N ASN A 22 -8.27 26.81 9.68
CA ASN A 22 -7.43 25.69 9.39
C ASN A 22 -8.30 24.43 9.32
N ASN A 23 -9.09 24.29 8.25
CA ASN A 23 -9.88 23.10 7.96
C ASN A 23 -8.92 22.07 7.36
N ASN A 24 -7.91 21.74 8.16
CA ASN A 24 -7.07 20.58 7.96
C ASN A 24 -7.97 19.39 8.30
N ASN A 25 -8.85 19.06 7.35
CA ASN A 25 -9.47 17.76 7.25
C ASN A 25 -8.35 16.75 6.99
N ASN A 26 -7.53 16.50 8.01
CA ASN A 26 -6.71 15.31 8.10
C ASN A 26 -7.71 14.15 8.26
N GLU A 27 -8.38 13.77 7.17
CA GLU A 27 -8.89 12.42 7.08
C GLU A 27 -7.66 11.52 7.13
N ASP A 28 -7.35 11.01 8.31
CA ASP A 28 -6.23 10.10 8.50
C ASP A 28 -6.48 8.84 7.66
N PHE A 29 -5.63 8.64 6.64
CA PHE A 29 -5.64 7.43 5.83
C PHE A 29 -4.60 6.45 6.33
N TYR A 30 -4.94 5.17 6.26
CA TYR A 30 -4.02 4.08 6.56
C TYR A 30 -3.50 3.50 5.25
N SER A 31 -2.24 3.80 4.92
CA SER A 31 -1.62 3.39 3.67
C SER A 31 -0.61 2.25 3.85
N LEU A 32 -0.46 1.48 2.78
CA LEU A 32 0.52 0.41 2.62
C LEU A 32 1.31 0.67 1.35
N LYS A 33 2.62 0.48 1.43
CA LYS A 33 3.51 0.49 0.27
C LYS A 33 3.93 -0.94 -0.08
N LEU A 34 3.67 -1.31 -1.33
CA LEU A 34 4.17 -2.51 -1.98
C LEU A 34 5.37 -2.15 -2.84
N VAL A 35 6.37 -3.02 -2.86
CA VAL A 35 7.57 -2.92 -3.70
C VAL A 35 7.81 -4.22 -4.45
N ASP A 36 8.72 -4.21 -5.41
CA ASP A 36 9.04 -5.33 -6.31
C ASP A 36 7.88 -5.76 -7.21
N LEU A 37 6.94 -4.85 -7.49
CA LEU A 37 5.88 -5.09 -8.47
C LEU A 37 6.48 -5.13 -9.89
N ASP A 38 5.91 -5.97 -10.76
CA ASP A 38 6.14 -5.91 -12.19
C ASP A 38 5.75 -4.50 -12.69
N SER A 39 6.57 -3.90 -13.57
CA SER A 39 6.33 -2.56 -14.09
C SER A 39 5.03 -2.43 -14.89
N ARG A 40 4.42 -3.55 -15.28
CA ARG A 40 3.10 -3.63 -15.92
C ARG A 40 1.94 -3.65 -14.92
N CYS A 41 2.21 -3.76 -13.63
CA CYS A 41 1.19 -3.70 -12.59
C CYS A 41 0.58 -2.30 -12.54
N SER A 42 -0.67 -2.20 -12.98
CA SER A 42 -1.44 -0.96 -12.98
C SER A 42 -2.17 -0.75 -11.65
N PRO A 43 -2.63 0.48 -11.35
CA PRO A 43 -3.47 0.73 -10.18
C PRO A 43 -4.77 -0.10 -10.22
N TYR A 44 -5.28 -0.39 -11.42
CA TYR A 44 -6.48 -1.20 -11.61
C TYR A 44 -6.28 -2.66 -11.20
N ASP A 45 -5.07 -3.21 -11.34
CA ASP A 45 -4.75 -4.56 -10.89
C ASP A 45 -4.84 -4.65 -9.36
N LEU A 46 -4.24 -3.68 -8.67
CA LEU A 46 -4.25 -3.58 -7.21
C LEU A 46 -5.67 -3.29 -6.66
N LEU A 47 -6.42 -2.43 -7.32
CA LEU A 47 -7.82 -2.13 -6.98
C LEU A 47 -8.71 -3.35 -7.16
N ARG A 48 -8.62 -4.04 -8.31
CA ARG A 48 -9.40 -5.25 -8.57
C ARG A 48 -9.04 -6.36 -7.60
N PHE A 49 -7.76 -6.56 -7.31
CA PHE A 49 -7.31 -7.53 -6.33
C PHE A 49 -7.91 -7.27 -4.94
N SER A 50 -7.88 -6.02 -4.49
CA SER A 50 -8.50 -5.60 -3.21
C SER A 50 -10.01 -5.89 -3.19
N ASN A 51 -10.72 -5.43 -4.23
CA ASN A 51 -12.17 -5.60 -4.35
C ASN A 51 -12.58 -7.08 -4.44
N SER A 52 -11.79 -7.92 -5.12
CA SER A 52 -12.04 -9.36 -5.21
C SER A 52 -11.92 -10.10 -3.86
N ASN A 53 -11.22 -9.49 -2.90
CA ASN A 53 -11.11 -9.95 -1.51
C ASN A 53 -12.09 -9.22 -0.58
N GLY A 54 -13.08 -8.50 -1.12
CA GLY A 54 -14.11 -7.81 -0.36
C GLY A 54 -13.64 -6.54 0.35
N LEU A 55 -12.50 -5.97 -0.06
CA LEU A 55 -11.92 -4.75 0.51
C LEU A 55 -12.01 -3.62 -0.51
N ASN A 56 -12.50 -2.46 -0.08
CA ASN A 56 -12.65 -1.29 -0.94
C ASN A 56 -11.66 -0.20 -0.53
N PRO A 57 -10.48 -0.11 -1.17
CA PRO A 57 -9.50 0.91 -0.86
C PRO A 57 -10.03 2.30 -1.23
N TYR A 58 -9.62 3.31 -0.46
CA TYR A 58 -9.93 4.71 -0.73
C TYR A 58 -9.06 5.25 -1.87
N PHE A 59 -7.80 4.84 -1.89
CA PHE A 59 -6.82 5.27 -2.88
C PHE A 59 -5.93 4.10 -3.28
N VAL A 60 -5.62 4.02 -4.57
CA VAL A 60 -4.72 3.02 -5.14
C VAL A 60 -3.90 3.69 -6.23
N ASP A 61 -2.59 3.48 -6.21
CA ASP A 61 -1.67 3.95 -7.23
C ASP A 61 -0.55 2.93 -7.47
N SER A 62 0.06 2.99 -8.64
CA SER A 62 1.24 2.19 -8.98
C SER A 62 2.19 2.97 -9.89
N PHE A 63 3.47 2.68 -9.74
CA PHE A 63 4.55 3.41 -10.38
C PHE A 63 5.42 2.45 -11.19
N SER A 64 6.01 2.96 -12.28
CA SER A 64 6.84 2.18 -13.20
C SER A 64 8.07 1.53 -12.55
N GLU A 65 8.50 2.06 -11.41
CA GLU A 65 9.62 1.56 -10.60
C GLU A 65 9.26 0.30 -9.78
N GLY A 66 8.06 -0.25 -9.96
CA GLY A 66 7.60 -1.43 -9.23
C GLY A 66 7.11 -1.12 -7.83
N ILE A 67 6.59 0.09 -7.62
CA ILE A 67 6.01 0.55 -6.35
C ILE A 67 4.49 0.60 -6.50
N GLY A 68 3.76 0.17 -5.47
CA GLY A 68 2.31 0.32 -5.38
C GLY A 68 1.91 0.90 -4.04
N ILE A 69 0.94 1.81 -4.03
CA ILE A 69 0.40 2.41 -2.81
C ILE A 69 -1.08 2.08 -2.73
N ILE A 70 -1.52 1.57 -1.58
CA ILE A 70 -2.94 1.27 -1.33
C ILE A 70 -3.29 1.89 0.01
N ALA A 71 -4.36 2.68 0.07
CA ALA A 71 -4.81 3.33 1.30
C ALA A 71 -6.28 3.03 1.60
N PHE A 72 -6.57 2.88 2.88
CA PHE A 72 -7.91 2.61 3.42
C PHE A 72 -8.30 3.69 4.43
N ARG A 73 -9.59 3.99 4.52
CA ARG A 73 -10.16 4.85 5.56
C ARG A 73 -10.22 4.18 6.94
N LYS A 74 -10.21 2.85 6.98
CA LYS A 74 -10.34 2.07 8.23
C LYS A 74 -9.10 1.21 8.43
N MET A 75 -8.47 1.33 9.59
CA MET A 75 -7.31 0.50 9.97
C MET A 75 -7.63 -1.01 9.90
N ASN A 76 -8.87 -1.41 10.21
CA ASN A 76 -9.28 -2.81 10.12
C ASN A 76 -9.21 -3.36 8.69
N ASP A 77 -9.54 -2.54 7.69
CA ASP A 77 -9.50 -2.96 6.29
C ASP A 77 -8.05 -3.07 5.82
N LEU A 78 -7.17 -2.15 6.25
CA LEU A 78 -5.73 -2.29 6.02
C LEU A 78 -5.17 -3.58 6.64
N ARG A 79 -5.54 -3.92 7.89
CA ARG A 79 -5.08 -5.15 8.55
C ARG A 79 -5.52 -6.40 7.79
N LYS A 80 -6.79 -6.47 7.40
CA LYS A 80 -7.31 -7.57 6.56
C LYS A 80 -6.57 -7.64 5.23
N PHE A 81 -6.26 -6.51 4.61
CA PHE A 81 -5.50 -6.49 3.37
C PHE A 81 -4.09 -7.07 3.55
N ILE A 82 -3.40 -6.71 4.64
CA ILE A 82 -2.09 -7.28 4.99
C ILE A 82 -2.18 -8.80 5.22
N GLU A 83 -3.24 -9.30 5.87
CA GLU A 83 -3.47 -10.75 6.05
C GLU A 83 -3.65 -11.47 4.70
N VAL A 84 -4.41 -10.88 3.78
CA VAL A 84 -4.57 -11.38 2.40
C VAL A 84 -3.22 -11.41 1.69
N LEU A 85 -2.45 -10.32 1.75
CA LEU A 85 -1.13 -10.24 1.12
C LEU A 85 -0.14 -11.28 1.70
N ASN A 86 -0.15 -11.53 3.00
CA ASN A 86 0.73 -12.51 3.64
C ASN A 86 0.42 -13.96 3.25
N THR A 87 -0.80 -14.24 2.83
CA THR A 87 -1.24 -15.57 2.38
C THR A 87 -1.24 -15.73 0.87
N THR A 88 -1.02 -14.65 0.13
CA THR A 88 -1.05 -14.62 -1.34
C THR A 88 0.39 -14.54 -1.89
N PRO A 89 0.84 -15.51 -2.70
CA PRO A 89 2.21 -15.49 -3.22
C PRO A 89 2.44 -14.44 -4.32
N ALA A 90 1.40 -14.07 -5.07
CA ALA A 90 1.48 -13.11 -6.17
C ALA A 90 0.08 -12.54 -6.51
N ILE A 91 0.03 -11.33 -7.06
CA ILE A 91 -1.21 -10.67 -7.50
C ILE A 91 -1.41 -10.94 -9.00
N PRO A 92 -2.61 -11.36 -9.44
CA PRO A 92 -2.91 -11.54 -10.86
C PRO A 92 -3.11 -10.21 -11.59
N LEU A 93 -2.54 -10.11 -12.79
CA LEU A 93 -2.67 -8.93 -13.66
C LEU A 93 -3.85 -9.08 -14.62
N LEU A 94 -4.52 -7.97 -14.92
CA LEU A 94 -5.63 -7.86 -15.86
C LEU A 94 -5.24 -8.21 -17.28
N MET A 95 -4.02 -7.85 -17.69
CA MET A 95 -3.46 -8.20 -19.00
C MET A 95 -2.93 -9.64 -19.07
N GLY A 96 -3.14 -10.42 -18.02
CA GLY A 96 -2.61 -11.77 -17.87
C GLY A 96 -1.24 -11.79 -17.20
N GLY A 97 -0.93 -12.91 -16.52
CA GLY A 97 0.28 -13.07 -15.72
C GLY A 97 0.08 -12.73 -14.25
N LEU A 98 1.20 -12.70 -13.53
CA LEU A 98 1.26 -12.50 -12.07
C LEU A 98 2.36 -11.49 -11.76
N THR A 99 2.16 -10.67 -10.73
CA THR A 99 3.20 -9.83 -10.12
C THR A 99 3.51 -10.32 -8.71
N PHE A 100 4.80 -10.43 -8.41
CA PHE A 100 5.26 -10.66 -7.03
C PHE A 100 5.33 -9.31 -6.30
N PHE A 101 5.45 -9.35 -4.98
CA PHE A 101 5.55 -8.14 -4.18
C PHE A 101 6.28 -8.38 -2.84
N SER A 102 6.67 -7.27 -2.23
CA SER A 102 7.12 -7.15 -0.85
C SER A 102 6.34 -6.02 -0.19
N ILE A 103 6.05 -6.12 1.11
CA ILE A 103 5.47 -5.00 1.87
C ILE A 103 6.64 -4.17 2.43
N ASP A 104 6.71 -2.90 2.06
CA ASP A 104 7.73 -1.98 2.56
C ASP A 104 7.60 -1.81 4.08
N GLY A 105 8.72 -1.83 4.80
CA GLY A 105 8.75 -1.80 6.26
C GLY A 105 8.55 -3.14 6.97
N THR A 106 8.30 -4.24 6.24
CA THR A 106 8.46 -5.60 6.79
C THR A 106 9.79 -6.17 6.32
N GLU A 107 10.79 -6.24 7.20
CA GLU A 107 11.98 -7.04 6.91
C GLU A 107 11.52 -8.49 6.66
N LYS A 108 11.66 -8.96 5.42
CA LYS A 108 11.43 -10.34 5.05
C LYS A 108 12.41 -11.20 5.85
N LYS A 109 11.99 -11.69 7.03
CA LYS A 109 12.66 -12.82 7.69
C LYS A 109 12.59 -13.98 6.71
N GLY A 110 13.69 -14.20 6.00
CA GLY A 110 13.79 -15.19 4.94
C GLY A 110 13.18 -16.51 5.39
N ARG A 111 12.06 -16.88 4.77
CA ARG A 111 11.50 -18.21 4.91
C ARG A 111 12.48 -19.16 4.23
N LYS A 112 13.50 -19.59 4.98
CA LYS A 112 14.36 -20.70 4.57
C LYS A 112 13.42 -21.86 4.25
N ARG A 113 13.35 -22.23 2.98
CA ARG A 113 12.76 -23.49 2.56
C ARG A 113 13.49 -24.57 3.36
N LYS A 114 12.81 -25.17 4.34
CA LYS A 114 13.28 -26.37 5.02
C LYS A 114 13.29 -27.46 3.96
N SER A 115 14.45 -27.72 3.35
CA SER A 115 14.66 -28.94 2.59
C SER A 115 14.56 -30.08 3.60
N VAL A 116 13.42 -30.77 3.57
CA VAL A 116 13.30 -32.08 4.20
C VAL A 116 14.13 -33.01 3.32
N ILE A 117 15.40 -33.15 3.68
CA ILE A 117 16.20 -34.30 3.24
C ILE A 117 15.93 -35.33 4.32
N ASP A 118 15.17 -36.35 3.95
CA ASP A 118 14.84 -37.47 4.83
C ASP A 118 16.11 -38.14 5.32
N GLU A 119 16.11 -38.37 6.62
CA GLU A 119 17.18 -38.93 7.40
C GLU A 119 17.15 -40.47 7.26
N SER A 120 17.76 -41.02 6.22
CA SER A 120 18.01 -42.47 6.16
C SER A 120 19.38 -42.79 6.76
N ASN A 121 19.44 -42.76 8.10
CA ASN A 121 20.51 -43.37 8.88
C ASN A 121 20.15 -44.86 9.07
N SER A 122 20.82 -45.78 8.36
CA SER A 122 20.83 -47.19 8.74
C SER A 122 22.12 -47.89 8.33
N SER A 123 23.06 -47.86 9.28
CA SER A 123 23.92 -48.94 9.75
C SER A 123 24.34 -50.06 8.78
N SER A 124 25.66 -50.11 8.59
CA SER A 124 26.52 -51.17 8.08
C SER A 124 26.11 -52.62 8.45
N LYS A 125 26.08 -53.52 7.45
CA LYS A 125 26.43 -54.93 7.61
C LYS A 125 27.24 -55.45 6.42
N HIS A 126 28.42 -55.98 6.73
CA HIS A 126 29.23 -56.84 5.86
C HIS A 126 28.38 -57.97 5.27
N PHE A 127 28.49 -58.20 3.97
CA PHE A 127 28.14 -59.47 3.35
C PHE A 127 29.42 -60.07 2.75
N LYS A 128 29.83 -61.23 3.28
CA LYS A 128 30.79 -62.12 2.63
C LYS A 128 30.14 -62.66 1.36
N GLN A 129 30.90 -62.77 0.29
CA GLN A 129 30.52 -63.57 -0.86
C GLN A 129 31.59 -64.63 -1.06
N ASP A 130 31.25 -65.86 -0.68
CA ASP A 130 31.93 -67.06 -1.13
C ASP A 130 31.50 -67.32 -2.57
N CYS A 131 32.47 -67.29 -3.50
CA CYS A 131 32.59 -68.11 -4.70
C CYS A 131 33.92 -67.77 -5.39
#